data_AF-A0A5K0Y277-F1
#
_entry.id   AF-A0A5K0Y277-F1
#
_cell.length_a   1.000
_cell.length_b   1.000
_cell.length_c   1.000
_cell.angle_alpha   90.00
_cell.angle_beta   90.00
_cell.angle_gamma   90.00
#
_symmetry.space_group_name_H-M   'P 1'
#
loop_
_entity.id
_entity.type
_entity.pdbx_description
1 polymer ?
#
loop_
_entity_poly.entity_id
_entity_poly.type
_entity_poly.pdbx_seq_one_letter_code
_entity_poly.pdbx_strand_id
1 'polypeptide(L)'
;LAESAKSQFSAKDYSDHLALVRAYDGWRNAEREGAGYEYCWRNFLSAQTMKAIDSLRRQFFCLLKDTGLVDDNADECNMWSCDEYLVRS
;
A
#
# COMPACT_ATOMS: atom_id res chain seq x y z
N LEU A 1 14.17 -7.80 -19.95
CA LEU A 1 14.51 -6.88 -18.83
C LEU A 1 13.28 -6.42 -18.04
N ALA A 2 12.16 -6.05 -18.68
CA ALA A 2 10.90 -5.75 -17.97
C ALA A 2 10.20 -6.99 -17.35
N GLU A 3 10.42 -8.18 -17.91
CA GLU A 3 9.83 -9.43 -17.39
C GLU A 3 10.50 -9.96 -16.11
N SER A 4 11.76 -9.59 -15.84
CA SER A 4 12.50 -10.10 -14.68
C SER A 4 12.15 -9.39 -13.37
N ALA A 5 11.62 -8.16 -13.43
CA ALA A 5 11.06 -7.51 -12.25
C ALA A 5 9.69 -8.12 -11.86
N LYS A 6 8.90 -8.54 -12.87
CA LYS A 6 7.62 -9.22 -12.63
C LYS A 6 7.79 -10.58 -11.93
N SER A 7 8.89 -11.30 -12.17
CA SER A 7 9.09 -12.62 -11.56
C SER A 7 9.40 -12.59 -10.06
N GLN A 8 9.90 -11.47 -9.51
CA GLN A 8 10.07 -11.33 -8.05
C GLN A 8 8.74 -11.14 -7.31
N PHE A 9 7.71 -10.59 -7.97
CA PHE A 9 6.38 -10.42 -7.39
C PHE A 9 5.40 -11.55 -7.73
N SER A 10 5.68 -12.32 -8.77
CA SER A 10 4.83 -13.41 -9.30
C SER A 10 5.16 -14.79 -8.71
N ALA A 11 6.08 -14.91 -7.75
CA ALA A 11 6.42 -16.18 -7.14
C ALA A 11 5.25 -16.70 -6.27
N LYS A 12 4.42 -17.57 -6.87
CA LYS A 12 3.28 -18.33 -6.32
C LYS A 12 2.01 -17.51 -6.08
N ASP A 13 1.06 -17.57 -7.03
CA ASP A 13 -0.38 -17.41 -6.74
C ASP A 13 -0.84 -16.13 -6.01
N TYR A 14 -0.24 -14.99 -6.31
CA TYR A 14 -0.69 -13.70 -5.79
C TYR A 14 -1.44 -12.94 -6.89
N SER A 15 -2.74 -12.70 -6.68
CA SER A 15 -3.53 -11.87 -7.60
C SER A 15 -2.86 -10.52 -7.85
N ASP A 16 -3.00 -9.96 -9.04
CA ASP A 16 -2.43 -8.64 -9.38
C ASP A 16 -2.81 -7.57 -8.34
N HIS A 17 -3.98 -7.72 -7.70
CA HIS A 17 -4.41 -6.90 -6.58
C HIS A 17 -3.45 -6.97 -5.38
N LEU A 18 -3.01 -8.16 -4.97
CA LEU A 18 -2.12 -8.30 -3.82
C LEU A 18 -0.68 -7.87 -4.13
N ALA A 19 -0.25 -8.02 -5.39
CA ALA A 19 1.01 -7.42 -5.86
C ALA A 19 0.96 -5.88 -5.77
N LEU A 20 -0.16 -5.27 -6.18
CA LEU A 20 -0.36 -3.83 -6.09
C LEU A 20 -0.38 -3.33 -4.63
N VAL A 21 -1.05 -4.06 -3.73
CA VAL A 21 -1.07 -3.73 -2.30
C VAL A 21 0.35 -3.72 -1.72
N ARG A 22 1.14 -4.76 -1.99
CA ARG A 22 2.54 -4.85 -1.53
C ARG A 22 3.41 -3.72 -2.08
N ALA A 23 3.26 -3.39 -3.35
CA ALA A 23 3.97 -2.29 -3.98
C ALA A 23 3.61 -0.93 -3.34
N TYR A 24 2.33 -0.73 -2.99
CA TYR A 24 1.90 0.47 -2.27
C TYR A 24 2.48 0.54 -0.88
N ASP A 25 2.42 -0.53 -0.10
CA ASP A 25 2.88 -0.49 1.29
C ASP A 25 4.38 -0.20 1.36
N GLY A 26 5.16 -0.83 0.48
CA GLY A 26 6.59 -0.54 0.33
C GLY A 26 6.88 0.91 -0.11
N TRP A 27 6.12 1.44 -1.07
CA TRP A 27 6.25 2.84 -1.48
C TRP A 27 5.85 3.80 -0.36
N ARG A 28 4.77 3.52 0.38
CA ARG A 28 4.27 4.37 1.46
C ARG A 28 5.27 4.46 2.61
N ASN A 29 5.98 3.37 2.91
CA ASN A 29 7.07 3.38 3.88
C ASN A 29 8.26 4.21 3.39
N ALA A 30 8.72 3.97 2.15
CA ALA A 30 9.81 4.75 1.56
C ALA A 30 9.47 6.25 1.46
N GLU A 31 8.23 6.60 1.15
CA GLU A 31 7.75 7.99 1.09
C GLU A 31 7.79 8.67 2.48
N ARG A 32 7.60 7.94 3.59
CA ARG A 32 7.76 8.50 4.94
C ARG A 32 9.21 8.89 5.24
N GLU A 33 10.16 8.21 4.62
CA GLU A 33 11.60 8.49 4.73
C GLU A 33 12.09 9.46 3.63
N GLY A 34 11.19 9.97 2.78
CA GLY A 34 11.53 10.84 1.65
C GLY A 34 12.15 10.11 0.44
N ALA A 35 12.18 8.77 0.46
CA ALA A 35 12.79 7.92 -0.56
C ALA A 35 11.77 7.32 -1.56
N GLY A 36 10.53 7.78 -1.60
CA GLY A 36 9.49 7.16 -2.43
C GLY A 36 9.74 7.28 -3.95
N TYR A 37 10.42 8.33 -4.42
CA TYR A 37 10.85 8.42 -5.83
C TYR A 37 11.89 7.35 -6.18
N GLU A 38 12.89 7.15 -5.31
CA GLU A 38 13.92 6.11 -5.49
C GLU A 38 13.28 4.73 -5.46
N TYR A 39 12.33 4.50 -4.55
CA TYR A 39 11.56 3.26 -4.48
C TYR A 39 10.82 2.99 -5.78
N CYS A 40 10.14 4.00 -6.34
CA CYS A 40 9.46 3.86 -7.63
C CYS A 40 10.44 3.50 -8.76
N TRP A 41 11.59 4.17 -8.81
CA TRP A 41 12.63 3.88 -9.80
C TRP A 41 13.13 2.43 -9.71
N ARG A 42 13.46 1.97 -8.50
CA ARG A 42 14.00 0.62 -8.25
C ARG A 42 13.00 -0.50 -8.54
N ASN A 43 11.71 -0.23 -8.37
CA ASN A 43 10.63 -1.21 -8.54
C ASN A 43 9.85 -1.05 -9.85
N PHE A 44 10.33 -0.20 -10.78
CA PHE A 44 9.66 0.09 -12.06
C PHE A 44 8.21 0.57 -11.90
N LEU A 45 7.94 1.33 -10.84
CA LEU A 45 6.63 1.92 -10.54
C LEU A 45 6.57 3.37 -11.01
N SER A 46 5.37 3.86 -11.31
CA SER A 46 5.12 5.27 -11.59
C SER A 46 4.84 6.02 -10.29
N ALA A 47 5.70 6.98 -9.95
CA ALA A 47 5.50 7.85 -8.78
C ALA A 47 4.17 8.61 -8.83
N GLN A 48 3.72 8.99 -10.02
CA GLN A 48 2.41 9.64 -10.22
C GLN A 48 1.26 8.68 -9.90
N THR A 49 1.36 7.44 -10.34
CA THR A 49 0.37 6.40 -10.06
C THR A 49 0.30 6.10 -8.55
N MET A 50 1.44 6.00 -7.86
CA MET A 50 1.47 5.78 -6.42
C MET A 50 0.80 6.91 -5.63
N LYS A 51 1.08 8.17 -5.99
CA LYS A 51 0.42 9.34 -5.40
C LYS A 51 -1.09 9.38 -5.67
N ALA A 52 -1.51 8.98 -6.87
CA ALA A 52 -2.93 8.88 -7.20
C ALA A 52 -3.63 7.82 -6.34
N ILE A 53 -3.00 6.66 -6.12
CA ILE A 53 -3.53 5.60 -5.24
C ILE A 53 -3.62 6.09 -3.79
N ASP A 54 -2.62 6.82 -3.28
CA ASP A 54 -2.65 7.40 -1.91
C ASP A 54 -3.83 8.37 -1.75
N SER A 55 -4.02 9.26 -2.72
CA SER A 55 -5.15 10.20 -2.74
C SER A 55 -6.50 9.46 -2.76
N LEU A 56 -6.65 8.43 -3.61
CA LEU A 56 -7.88 7.63 -3.67
C LEU A 56 -8.15 6.91 -2.34
N ARG A 57 -7.13 6.32 -1.72
CA ARG A 57 -7.26 5.66 -0.41
C ARG A 57 -7.74 6.64 0.67
N ARG A 58 -7.20 7.85 0.70
CA ARG A 58 -7.66 8.92 1.61
C ARG A 58 -9.10 9.34 1.33
N GLN A 59 -9.47 9.51 0.06
CA GLN A 59 -10.84 9.88 -0.31
C GLN A 59 -11.85 8.81 0.11
N PHE A 60 -11.54 7.53 -0.14
CA PHE A 60 -12.38 6.43 0.34
C PHE A 60 -12.49 6.39 1.85
N PHE A 61 -11.37 6.62 2.55
CA PHE A 61 -11.37 6.69 4.00
C PHE A 61 -12.26 7.81 4.54
N CYS A 62 -12.16 9.03 3.98
CA CYS A 62 -13.03 10.14 4.34
C CYS A 62 -14.51 9.81 4.08
N LEU A 63 -14.83 9.20 2.94
CA LEU A 63 -16.20 8.83 2.61
C LEU A 63 -16.76 7.78 3.60
N LEU A 64 -15.96 6.79 3.98
CA LEU A 64 -16.34 5.78 4.98
C LEU A 64 -16.53 6.39 6.38
N LYS A 65 -15.72 7.38 6.73
CA LYS A 65 -15.89 8.18 7.96
C LYS A 65 -17.19 8.99 7.92
N ASP A 66 -17.45 9.72 6.83
CA ASP A 66 -18.62 10.58 6.67
C ASP A 66 -19.95 9.79 6.68
N THR A 67 -19.90 8.51 6.28
CA THR A 67 -21.06 7.60 6.33
C THR A 67 -21.27 6.97 7.71
N GLY A 68 -20.42 7.27 8.70
CA GLY A 68 -20.51 6.75 10.07
C GLY A 68 -20.13 5.27 10.18
N LEU A 69 -19.45 4.71 9.16
CA LEU A 69 -19.02 3.31 9.14
C LEU A 69 -17.68 3.08 9.85
N VAL A 70 -16.93 4.14 10.17
CA VAL A 70 -15.61 4.09 10.82
C VAL A 70 -15.50 5.18 11.88
N ASP A 71 -15.07 4.82 13.09
CA ASP A 71 -14.93 5.71 14.26
C ASP A 71 -13.70 6.64 14.15
N ASP A 72 -13.69 7.76 14.88
CA ASP A 72 -12.73 8.88 14.78
C ASP A 72 -11.26 8.50 15.09
N ASN A 73 -11.02 7.30 15.63
CA ASN A 73 -9.72 6.81 16.09
C ASN A 73 -8.79 6.28 14.97
N ALA A 74 -8.87 6.80 13.75
CA ALA A 74 -8.06 6.33 12.64
C ALA A 74 -6.64 6.91 12.59
N ASP A 75 -6.23 7.71 13.57
CA ASP A 75 -4.81 7.95 13.84
C ASP A 75 -4.09 6.67 14.35
N GLU A 76 -4.84 5.64 14.76
CA GLU A 76 -4.28 4.34 15.17
C GLU A 76 -4.32 3.24 14.09
N CYS A 77 -4.75 3.53 12.84
CA CYS A 77 -4.69 2.49 11.79
C CYS A 77 -3.26 2.30 11.23
N ASN A 78 -2.31 3.16 11.61
CA ASN A 78 -0.90 3.04 11.24
C ASN A 78 -0.04 2.42 12.36
N MET A 79 -0.65 1.91 13.44
CA MET A 79 0.07 1.35 14.60
C MET A 79 -0.15 -0.16 14.84
N TRP A 80 -0.86 -0.88 13.96
CA TRP A 80 -1.04 -2.34 14.07
C TRP A 80 -0.59 -3.15 12.84
N SER A 81 0.32 -2.62 12.01
CA SER A 81 1.11 -3.48 11.11
C SER A 81 2.24 -4.24 11.85
N CYS A 82 2.25 -4.21 13.18
CA CYS A 82 3.07 -5.06 14.03
C CYS A 82 2.19 -5.90 14.96
N ASP A 83 1.29 -6.71 14.43
CA ASP A 83 0.82 -7.86 15.19
C ASP A 83 0.56 -9.06 14.26
N GLU A 84 1.58 -9.92 14.16
CA GLU A 84 1.55 -11.20 13.47
C GLU A 84 0.91 -12.29 14.37
N TYR A 85 -0.20 -12.01 15.07
CA TYR A 85 -0.79 -13.01 15.99
C TYR A 85 -2.31 -13.15 16.04
N LEU A 86 -3.08 -12.56 15.13
CA LEU A 86 -4.55 -12.76 15.14
C LEU A 86 -5.08 -13.46 13.88
N VAL A 87 -4.59 -14.69 13.66
CA VAL A 87 -5.42 -15.75 13.07
C VAL A 87 -5.96 -16.58 14.22
N ARG A 88 -7.24 -16.38 14.57
CA ARG A 88 -8.22 -17.43 14.94
C ARG A 88 -9.47 -16.82 15.58
N SER A 89 -10.56 -16.85 14.83
CA SER A 89 -11.89 -17.31 15.29
C SER A 89 -12.76 -17.59 14.07
#